data_AF-A0A6G9Z8B4-F1
#
_entry.id   AF-A0A6G9Z8B4-F1
#
_cell.length_a   1.000
_cell.length_b   1.000
_cell.length_c   1.000
_cell.angle_alpha   90.00
_cell.angle_beta   90.00
_cell.angle_gamma   90.00
#
_symmetry.space_group_name_H-M   'P 1'
#
loop_
_entity.id
_entity.type
_entity.pdbx_description
1 polymer ?
#
loop_
_entity_poly.entity_id
_entity_poly.type
_entity_poly.pdbx_seq_one_letter_code
_entity_poly.pdbx_strand_id
1 'polypeptide(L)'
;MREFAREVAMSVANRIASPRRITECGSTGADNGVPYSAGSLVNGHPGIVLLLARLGTTAPERLREAHDHLSAAVSALGSEAARPCLFYGPPALAFATHIAAADSGNYTSLLARLDDQVSRSTGDLLRATKPTSGDVGTADTRPIPAYDLIFGLSGLGRYLLLRPDRHAEMAGTVVRHLVEYTFDLLGEPDGRRGNEQPEELLVGTAHGMSGILAVLALAYQAGVVVPDHDAAIRRVADALISWQRQDDTTLCWPYSVQWNPEESAYVQSLPSTRPAWCNGATGVISALMHAGRALDVDQWTDRAIDAAVHLSRLEPRAWRLNTVGLCHGYAGLLQWFLRMKKLTGRSDFDTTIDAVVERILEFHDPAAPFAFRRQAVHRHVVPEGPGFIDGAAGTALALISYADGLPESEQAAWDSALLFA
;
A
#
# COMPACT_ATOMS: atom_id res chain seq x y z
N MET A 1 7.31 -25.88 7.91
CA MET A 1 7.27 -24.65 7.08
C MET A 1 7.30 -23.37 7.93
N ARG A 2 6.38 -23.18 8.89
CA ARG A 2 6.34 -21.97 9.76
C ARG A 2 7.67 -21.64 10.45
N GLU A 3 8.33 -22.64 11.03
CA GLU A 3 9.64 -22.46 11.66
C GLU A 3 10.71 -21.98 10.66
N PHE A 4 10.79 -22.61 9.48
CA PHE A 4 11.72 -22.18 8.44
C PHE A 4 11.41 -20.78 7.90
N ALA A 5 10.13 -20.40 7.75
CA ALA A 5 9.74 -19.04 7.41
C ALA A 5 10.21 -18.02 8.47
N ARG A 6 10.10 -18.36 9.76
CA ARG A 6 10.64 -17.56 10.87
C ARG A 6 12.17 -17.44 10.77
N GLU A 7 12.88 -18.55 10.52
CA GLU A 7 14.35 -18.54 10.38
C GLU A 7 14.80 -17.63 9.22
N VAL A 8 14.13 -17.70 8.08
CA VAL A 8 14.43 -16.84 6.92
C VAL A 8 14.18 -15.36 7.26
N ALA A 9 13.08 -15.04 7.94
CA ALA A 9 12.82 -13.66 8.37
C ALA A 9 13.88 -13.14 9.38
N MET A 10 14.31 -13.98 10.33
CA MET A 10 15.39 -13.64 11.27
C MET A 10 16.73 -13.48 10.55
N SER A 11 16.98 -14.29 9.52
CA SER A 11 18.14 -14.20 8.64
C SER A 11 18.21 -12.83 7.92
N VAL A 12 17.06 -12.31 7.46
CA VAL A 12 16.94 -10.95 6.92
C VAL A 12 17.21 -9.91 8.00
N ALA A 13 16.55 -10.02 9.17
CA ALA A 13 16.71 -9.06 10.27
C ALA A 13 18.18 -8.90 10.68
N ASN A 14 18.92 -10.02 10.80
CA ASN A 14 20.36 -10.02 11.08
C ASN A 14 21.22 -9.29 10.03
N ARG A 15 20.80 -9.30 8.77
CA ARG A 15 21.52 -8.64 7.66
C ARG A 15 21.24 -7.14 7.64
N ILE A 16 20.03 -6.73 8.02
CA ILE A 16 19.61 -5.33 8.00
C ILE A 16 19.79 -4.59 9.32
N ALA A 17 20.10 -5.28 10.42
CA ALA A 17 20.20 -4.76 11.79
C ALA A 17 21.01 -3.46 11.99
N SER A 18 21.98 -3.17 11.12
CA SER A 18 22.86 -2.01 11.26
C SER A 18 22.63 -0.99 10.13
N PRO A 19 22.27 0.26 10.46
CA PRO A 19 22.12 1.33 9.46
C PRO A 19 23.37 1.52 8.60
N ARG A 20 24.56 1.39 9.19
CA ARG A 20 25.84 1.53 8.49
C ARG A 20 26.01 0.50 7.37
N ARG A 21 25.62 -0.76 7.61
CA ARG A 21 25.70 -1.82 6.59
C ARG A 21 24.75 -1.54 5.43
N ILE A 22 23.58 -0.95 5.71
CA ILE A 22 22.63 -0.56 4.66
C ILE A 22 23.23 0.52 3.75
N THR A 23 23.88 1.54 4.32
CA THR A 23 24.53 2.58 3.53
C THR A 23 25.68 2.03 2.68
N GLU A 24 26.49 1.12 3.24
CA GLU A 24 27.61 0.49 2.53
C GLU A 24 27.12 -0.38 1.36
N CYS A 25 26.04 -1.16 1.55
CA CYS A 25 25.44 -2.01 0.52
C CYS A 25 24.56 -1.24 -0.49
N GLY A 26 23.94 -0.13 -0.08
CA GLY A 26 22.98 0.66 -0.87
C GLY A 26 23.57 1.27 -2.15
N SER A 27 24.89 1.34 -2.25
CA SER A 27 25.61 1.70 -3.49
C SER A 27 25.56 0.61 -4.57
N THR A 28 25.11 -0.61 -4.24
CA THR A 28 25.16 -1.80 -5.13
C THR A 28 23.82 -2.49 -5.38
N GLY A 29 22.72 -2.05 -4.75
CA GLY A 29 21.43 -2.75 -4.76
C GLY A 29 20.22 -1.82 -4.93
N ALA A 30 20.08 -1.18 -6.10
CA ALA A 30 18.87 -0.44 -6.43
C ALA A 30 17.70 -1.43 -6.66
N ASP A 31 16.64 -1.30 -5.84
CA ASP A 31 15.38 -2.03 -6.05
C ASP A 31 14.76 -1.55 -7.36
N ASN A 32 14.73 -2.41 -8.38
CA ASN A 32 14.13 -2.10 -9.69
C ASN A 32 14.62 -0.78 -10.34
N GLY A 33 15.83 -0.31 -10.02
CA GLY A 33 16.37 0.95 -10.53
C GLY A 33 15.96 2.20 -9.74
N VAL A 34 15.20 2.04 -8.64
CA VAL A 34 14.89 3.12 -7.70
C VAL A 34 16.12 3.36 -6.81
N PRO A 35 16.68 4.58 -6.79
CA PRO A 35 17.80 4.90 -5.90
C PRO A 35 17.41 4.72 -4.43
N TYR A 36 18.36 4.28 -3.63
CA TYR A 36 18.20 4.23 -2.18
C TYR A 36 17.88 5.63 -1.63
N SER A 37 16.85 5.72 -0.78
CA SER A 37 16.50 6.92 -0.02
C SER A 37 16.37 6.54 1.45
N ALA A 38 17.23 7.11 2.30
CA ALA A 38 17.29 6.78 3.71
C ALA A 38 15.98 7.12 4.45
N GLY A 39 15.30 8.19 4.05
CA GLY A 39 14.01 8.64 4.57
C GLY A 39 12.79 8.00 3.91
N SER A 40 12.96 6.99 3.05
CA SER A 40 11.86 6.34 2.35
C SER A 40 11.29 5.13 3.12
N LEU A 41 9.96 5.03 3.14
CA LEU A 41 9.29 3.80 3.53
C LEU A 41 9.52 2.67 2.52
N VAL A 42 9.76 3.00 1.25
CA VAL A 42 9.90 2.03 0.14
C VAL A 42 11.15 1.18 0.30
N ASN A 43 12.32 1.83 0.34
CA ASN A 43 13.63 1.17 0.34
C ASN A 43 14.61 1.70 1.40
N GLY A 44 14.13 2.54 2.33
CA GLY A 44 14.93 3.19 3.36
C GLY A 44 14.79 2.62 4.76
N HIS A 45 15.31 3.38 5.72
CA HIS A 45 15.27 3.02 7.14
C HIS A 45 13.85 2.90 7.71
N PRO A 46 12.87 3.78 7.39
CA PRO A 46 11.49 3.61 7.87
C PRO A 46 10.90 2.23 7.55
N GLY A 47 11.16 1.68 6.36
CA GLY A 47 10.71 0.35 5.98
C GLY A 47 11.34 -0.78 6.80
N ILE A 48 12.63 -0.67 7.10
CA ILE A 48 13.38 -1.62 7.94
C ILE A 48 12.87 -1.60 9.39
N VAL A 49 12.56 -0.41 9.91
CA VAL A 49 12.02 -0.23 11.27
C VAL A 49 10.75 -1.05 11.48
N LEU A 50 9.88 -1.16 10.47
CA LEU A 50 8.65 -1.97 10.58
C LEU A 50 8.95 -3.44 10.93
N LEU A 51 9.95 -4.06 10.26
CA LEU A 51 10.34 -5.44 10.55
C LEU A 51 10.94 -5.57 11.95
N LEU A 52 11.89 -4.70 12.28
CA LEU A 52 12.60 -4.76 13.56
C LEU A 52 11.67 -4.51 14.75
N ALA A 53 10.73 -3.57 14.61
CA ALA A 53 9.68 -3.34 15.60
C ALA A 53 8.79 -4.57 15.78
N ARG A 54 8.33 -5.18 14.67
CA ARG A 54 7.50 -6.39 14.72
C ARG A 54 8.21 -7.54 15.43
N LEU A 55 9.46 -7.80 15.09
CA LEU A 55 10.27 -8.85 15.74
C LEU A 55 10.58 -8.52 17.21
N GLY A 56 10.70 -7.24 17.54
CA GLY A 56 10.96 -6.72 18.88
C GLY A 56 9.96 -7.17 19.95
N THR A 57 8.74 -7.55 19.54
CA THR A 57 7.72 -8.13 20.44
C THR A 57 8.16 -9.47 21.05
N THR A 58 9.02 -10.22 20.35
CA THR A 58 9.56 -11.52 20.80
C THR A 58 11.07 -11.50 21.04
N ALA A 59 11.78 -10.53 20.47
CA ALA A 59 13.23 -10.40 20.48
C ALA A 59 13.63 -8.95 20.83
N PRO A 60 13.66 -8.58 22.13
CA PRO A 60 13.81 -7.20 22.57
C PRO A 60 15.04 -6.45 22.04
N GLU A 61 16.12 -7.16 21.69
CA GLU A 61 17.31 -6.58 21.06
C GLU A 61 17.00 -5.87 19.73
N ARG A 62 15.96 -6.31 19.01
CA ARG A 62 15.51 -5.69 17.75
C ARG A 62 14.95 -4.30 17.94
N LEU A 63 14.45 -3.96 19.12
CA LEU A 63 13.96 -2.63 19.42
C LEU A 63 15.11 -1.60 19.44
N ARG A 64 16.31 -2.00 19.86
CA ARG A 64 17.50 -1.15 19.79
C ARG A 64 17.94 -0.94 18.34
N GLU A 65 17.95 -1.98 17.54
CA GLU A 65 18.27 -1.87 16.10
C GLU A 65 17.26 -0.95 15.39
N ALA A 66 15.96 -1.10 15.69
CA ALA A 66 14.91 -0.20 15.19
C ALA A 66 15.18 1.26 15.58
N HIS A 67 15.61 1.51 16.83
CA HIS A 67 15.99 2.85 17.29
C HIS A 67 17.17 3.44 16.51
N ASP A 68 18.19 2.63 16.22
CA ASP A 68 19.37 3.06 15.45
C ASP A 68 18.96 3.44 14.01
N HIS A 69 18.04 2.68 13.39
CA HIS A 69 17.47 3.01 12.08
C HIS A 69 16.60 4.26 12.09
N LEU A 70 15.75 4.46 13.11
CA LEU A 70 15.00 5.70 13.27
C LEU A 70 15.93 6.92 13.39
N SER A 71 17.01 6.79 14.15
CA SER A 71 18.00 7.86 14.32
C SER A 71 18.73 8.19 13.00
N ALA A 72 19.08 7.17 12.22
CA ALA A 72 19.67 7.34 10.90
C ALA A 72 18.68 8.01 9.92
N ALA A 73 17.40 7.62 9.93
CA ALA A 73 16.36 8.24 9.13
C ALA A 73 16.18 9.73 9.48
N VAL A 74 16.11 10.07 10.77
CA VAL A 74 16.02 11.46 11.25
C VAL A 74 17.20 12.29 10.77
N SER A 75 18.41 11.72 10.81
CA SER A 75 19.63 12.41 10.39
C SER A 75 19.67 12.71 8.88
N ALA A 76 18.92 11.95 8.09
CA ALA A 76 18.78 12.15 6.65
C ALA A 76 17.60 13.08 6.27
N LEU A 77 16.71 13.42 7.22
CA LEU A 77 15.60 14.34 6.97
C LEU A 77 16.12 15.76 6.69
N GLY A 78 16.32 16.07 5.40
CA GLY A 78 16.77 17.39 4.94
C GLY A 78 17.74 17.35 3.76
N SER A 79 18.34 16.19 3.46
CA SER A 79 19.20 16.00 2.29
C SER A 79 18.43 15.42 1.07
N GLU A 80 17.19 15.01 1.25
CA GLU A 80 16.40 14.35 0.22
C GLU A 80 15.50 15.35 -0.52
N ALA A 81 15.50 15.27 -1.85
CA ALA A 81 14.76 16.19 -2.73
C ALA A 81 13.30 15.78 -3.00
N ALA A 82 12.89 14.58 -2.56
CA ALA A 82 11.56 14.05 -2.84
C ALA A 82 10.47 14.82 -2.09
N ARG A 83 9.32 15.00 -2.76
CA ARG A 83 8.12 15.57 -2.13
C ARG A 83 7.70 14.70 -0.94
N PRO A 84 7.43 15.29 0.25
CA PRO A 84 6.90 14.54 1.38
C PRO A 84 5.55 13.88 1.08
N CYS A 85 5.45 12.59 1.34
CA CYS A 85 4.22 11.79 1.22
C CYS A 85 4.29 10.58 2.17
N LEU A 86 3.27 9.73 2.19
CA LEU A 86 3.25 8.55 3.06
C LEU A 86 4.49 7.65 2.88
N PHE A 87 5.04 7.56 1.67
CA PHE A 87 6.16 6.68 1.34
C PHE A 87 7.53 7.36 1.34
N TYR A 88 7.61 8.69 1.45
CA TYR A 88 8.87 9.42 1.42
C TYR A 88 8.91 10.59 2.42
N GLY A 89 10.06 10.75 3.09
CA GLY A 89 10.35 11.90 3.93
C GLY A 89 9.65 11.85 5.30
N PRO A 90 9.31 13.01 5.90
CA PRO A 90 8.74 13.06 7.24
C PRO A 90 7.49 12.20 7.46
N PRO A 91 6.49 12.13 6.56
CA PRO A 91 5.32 11.29 6.79
C PRO A 91 5.63 9.78 6.77
N ALA A 92 6.58 9.31 5.95
CA ALA A 92 7.07 7.94 5.99
C ALA A 92 7.70 7.58 7.34
N LEU A 93 8.53 8.49 7.87
CA LEU A 93 9.10 8.32 9.20
C LEU A 93 8.03 8.38 10.29
N ALA A 94 7.02 9.25 10.15
CA ALA A 94 5.89 9.36 11.07
C ALA A 94 5.12 8.04 11.15
N PHE A 95 4.88 7.40 9.99
CA PHE A 95 4.26 6.09 9.88
C PHE A 95 5.08 5.01 10.59
N ALA A 96 6.36 4.86 10.24
CA ALA A 96 7.22 3.84 10.84
C ALA A 96 7.39 4.03 12.36
N THR A 97 7.52 5.28 12.82
CA THR A 97 7.61 5.59 14.26
C THR A 97 6.31 5.26 14.98
N HIS A 98 5.15 5.48 14.35
CA HIS A 98 3.85 5.17 14.95
C HIS A 98 3.71 3.66 15.17
N ILE A 99 3.99 2.85 14.14
CA ILE A 99 3.95 1.40 14.25
C ILE A 99 4.95 0.90 15.30
N ALA A 100 6.17 1.44 15.32
CA ALA A 100 7.20 1.05 16.30
C ALA A 100 6.85 1.45 17.75
N ALA A 101 6.02 2.46 17.93
CA ALA A 101 5.59 2.94 19.23
C ALA A 101 4.33 2.23 19.76
N ALA A 102 3.59 1.50 18.93
CA ALA A 102 2.24 1.00 19.22
C ALA A 102 2.14 0.25 20.57
N ASP A 103 3.09 -0.63 20.86
CA ASP A 103 3.06 -1.46 22.09
C ASP A 103 3.80 -0.83 23.27
N SER A 104 4.68 0.13 23.03
CA SER A 104 5.59 0.67 24.07
C SER A 104 5.27 2.09 24.52
N GLY A 105 4.50 2.86 23.73
CA GLY A 105 4.25 4.28 23.97
C GLY A 105 5.50 5.17 23.81
N ASN A 106 6.62 4.62 23.37
CA ASN A 106 7.87 5.35 23.16
C ASN A 106 7.75 6.38 22.03
N TYR A 107 8.77 7.24 21.89
CA TYR A 107 8.86 8.23 20.82
C TYR A 107 7.79 9.33 20.80
N THR A 108 7.03 9.54 21.88
CA THR A 108 5.93 10.52 21.93
C THR A 108 6.32 11.91 21.41
N SER A 109 7.48 12.44 21.86
CA SER A 109 7.96 13.76 21.43
C SER A 109 8.40 13.80 19.95
N LEU A 110 8.98 12.71 19.45
CA LEU A 110 9.35 12.60 18.03
C LEU A 110 8.10 12.53 17.16
N LEU A 111 7.13 11.68 17.55
CA LEU A 111 5.85 11.53 16.87
C LEU A 111 5.09 12.85 16.79
N ALA A 112 5.00 13.61 17.88
CA ALA A 112 4.33 14.91 17.86
C ALA A 112 4.95 15.87 16.83
N ARG A 113 6.28 15.90 16.70
CA ARG A 113 6.97 16.75 15.70
C ARG A 113 6.75 16.25 14.28
N LEU A 114 6.71 14.93 14.08
CA LEU A 114 6.44 14.32 12.78
C LEU A 114 4.98 14.52 12.36
N ASP A 115 4.04 14.46 13.30
CA ASP A 115 2.63 14.81 13.11
C ASP A 115 2.49 16.24 12.58
N ASP A 116 3.17 17.21 13.20
CA ASP A 116 3.17 18.60 12.72
C ASP A 116 3.71 18.72 11.29
N GLN A 117 4.72 17.92 10.92
CA GLN A 117 5.22 17.88 9.55
C GLN A 117 4.19 17.27 8.59
N VAL A 118 3.51 16.20 8.99
CA VAL A 118 2.46 15.59 8.17
C VAL A 118 1.32 16.57 7.92
N SER A 119 0.86 17.30 8.94
CA SER A 119 -0.17 18.32 8.78
C SER A 119 0.27 19.44 7.82
N ARG A 120 1.53 19.89 7.92
CA ARG A 120 2.10 20.87 6.97
C ARG A 120 2.12 20.34 5.53
N SER A 121 2.70 19.16 5.32
CA SER A 121 2.78 18.54 3.99
C SER A 121 1.41 18.29 3.37
N THR A 122 0.44 17.90 4.19
CA THR A 122 -0.97 17.73 3.76
C THR A 122 -1.56 19.08 3.34
N GLY A 123 -1.39 20.12 4.16
CA GLY A 123 -1.87 21.46 3.84
C GLY A 123 -1.22 22.05 2.58
N ASP A 124 0.08 21.81 2.36
CA ASP A 124 0.79 22.21 1.13
C ASP A 124 0.24 21.50 -0.10
N LEU A 125 0.00 20.19 -0.02
CA LEU A 125 -0.58 19.41 -1.11
C LEU A 125 -2.02 19.85 -1.40
N LEU A 126 -2.86 20.05 -0.39
CA LEU A 126 -4.23 20.57 -0.55
C LEU A 126 -4.26 21.96 -1.21
N ARG A 127 -3.29 22.82 -0.91
CA ARG A 127 -3.16 24.13 -1.57
C ARG A 127 -2.75 23.99 -3.03
N ALA A 128 -1.81 23.08 -3.32
CA ALA A 128 -1.33 22.85 -4.67
C ALA A 128 -2.36 22.18 -5.59
N THR A 129 -3.37 21.51 -5.04
CA THR A 129 -4.44 20.85 -5.81
C THR A 129 -5.64 21.74 -6.12
N LYS A 130 -5.71 22.94 -5.56
CA LYS A 130 -6.80 23.88 -5.88
C LYS A 130 -6.56 24.49 -7.26
N PRO A 131 -7.57 24.55 -8.13
CA PRO A 131 -7.46 25.25 -9.40
C PRO A 131 -7.02 26.69 -9.15
N THR A 132 -5.93 27.13 -9.78
CA THR A 132 -5.56 28.56 -9.78
C THR A 132 -6.62 29.29 -10.59
N SER A 133 -7.58 29.90 -9.92
CA SER A 133 -8.62 30.74 -10.52
C SER A 133 -7.97 31.91 -11.28
N GLY A 134 -7.67 31.69 -12.56
CA GLY A 134 -6.95 32.66 -13.40
C GLY A 134 -6.81 32.27 -14.88
N ASP A 135 -6.53 31.01 -15.21
CA ASP A 135 -6.35 30.59 -16.62
C ASP A 135 -7.56 29.82 -17.15
N VAL A 136 -8.54 30.56 -17.63
CA VAL A 136 -9.60 30.03 -18.49
C VAL A 136 -8.98 29.77 -19.87
N GLY A 137 -8.49 28.56 -20.14
CA GLY A 137 -8.05 28.23 -21.50
C GLY A 137 -7.30 26.92 -21.72
N THR A 138 -6.73 26.31 -20.70
CA THR A 138 -6.13 24.97 -20.79
C THR A 138 -6.79 24.09 -19.75
N ALA A 139 -7.26 22.89 -20.11
CA ALA A 139 -7.80 21.93 -19.17
C ALA A 139 -6.77 21.72 -18.04
N ASP A 140 -7.01 22.33 -16.88
CA ASP A 140 -6.16 22.24 -15.69
C ASP A 140 -6.48 20.88 -15.04
N THR A 141 -6.06 19.80 -15.71
CA THR A 141 -6.32 18.43 -15.22
C THR A 141 -5.57 18.26 -13.92
N ARG A 142 -6.28 17.95 -12.83
CA ARG A 142 -5.61 17.71 -11.56
C ARG A 142 -4.74 16.45 -11.69
N PRO A 143 -3.43 16.52 -11.42
CA PRO A 143 -2.56 15.39 -11.66
C PRO A 143 -2.91 14.24 -10.72
N ILE A 144 -3.20 13.05 -11.26
CA ILE A 144 -3.47 11.81 -10.52
C ILE A 144 -2.49 11.59 -9.34
N PRO A 145 -1.16 11.83 -9.47
CA PRO A 145 -0.21 11.71 -8.36
C PRO A 145 -0.52 12.57 -7.12
N ALA A 146 -1.35 13.60 -7.23
CA ALA A 146 -1.74 14.42 -6.09
C ALA A 146 -2.82 13.76 -5.20
N TYR A 147 -3.53 12.75 -5.72
CA TYR A 147 -4.65 12.10 -5.04
C TYR A 147 -4.37 10.65 -4.68
N ASP A 148 -3.35 10.04 -5.27
CA ASP A 148 -3.03 8.63 -5.09
C ASP A 148 -2.53 8.25 -3.68
N LEU A 149 -2.25 6.95 -3.49
CA LEU A 149 -1.74 6.39 -2.25
C LEU A 149 -0.23 6.63 -2.06
N ILE A 150 0.57 6.57 -3.13
CA ILE A 150 2.04 6.62 -3.02
C ILE A 150 2.54 8.04 -2.72
N PHE A 151 2.04 9.02 -3.45
CA PHE A 151 2.49 10.42 -3.43
C PHE A 151 1.42 11.38 -2.94
N GLY A 152 0.15 10.98 -3.02
CA GLY A 152 -0.99 11.88 -2.91
C GLY A 152 -1.70 11.91 -1.57
N LEU A 153 -2.87 12.56 -1.62
CA LEU A 153 -3.76 12.78 -0.49
C LEU A 153 -4.33 11.48 0.10
N SER A 154 -4.49 10.41 -0.68
CA SER A 154 -4.97 9.13 -0.13
C SER A 154 -3.94 8.55 0.85
N GLY A 155 -2.66 8.61 0.53
CA GLY A 155 -1.60 8.14 1.44
C GLY A 155 -1.49 8.96 2.71
N LEU A 156 -1.49 10.29 2.59
CA LEU A 156 -1.49 11.16 3.76
C LEU A 156 -2.76 10.95 4.59
N GLY A 157 -3.93 10.88 3.93
CA GLY A 157 -5.22 10.57 4.54
C GLY A 157 -5.18 9.29 5.38
N ARG A 158 -4.58 8.22 4.85
CA ARG A 158 -4.42 6.97 5.62
C ARG A 158 -3.63 7.19 6.91
N TYR A 159 -2.52 7.94 6.89
CA TYR A 159 -1.79 8.23 8.12
C TYR A 159 -2.61 9.05 9.11
N LEU A 160 -3.33 10.08 8.64
CA LEU A 160 -4.16 10.92 9.49
C LEU A 160 -5.25 10.10 10.22
N LEU A 161 -5.85 9.12 9.53
CA LEU A 161 -6.84 8.21 10.10
C LEU A 161 -6.27 7.28 11.19
N LEU A 162 -4.97 6.95 11.15
CA LEU A 162 -4.32 6.18 12.20
C LEU A 162 -4.06 7.01 13.48
N ARG A 163 -4.23 8.33 13.40
CA ARG A 163 -3.92 9.28 14.46
C ARG A 163 -5.09 10.27 14.71
N PRO A 164 -6.30 9.76 14.98
CA PRO A 164 -7.52 10.58 15.03
C PRO A 164 -7.46 11.69 16.09
N ASP A 165 -6.85 11.42 17.25
CA ASP A 165 -6.70 12.39 18.35
C ASP A 165 -5.95 13.67 17.95
N ARG A 166 -5.13 13.60 16.90
CA ARG A 166 -4.33 14.73 16.39
C ARG A 166 -4.90 15.29 15.10
N HIS A 167 -5.48 14.44 14.26
CA HIS A 167 -5.67 14.76 12.85
C HIS A 167 -7.12 14.64 12.35
N ALA A 168 -8.11 14.42 13.21
CA ALA A 168 -9.51 14.25 12.77
C ALA A 168 -10.02 15.35 11.82
N GLU A 169 -9.75 16.63 12.11
CA GLU A 169 -10.17 17.75 11.25
C GLU A 169 -9.44 17.75 9.89
N MET A 170 -8.12 17.52 9.90
CA MET A 170 -7.33 17.44 8.67
C MET A 170 -7.75 16.23 7.83
N ALA A 171 -8.03 15.09 8.46
CA ALA A 171 -8.55 13.90 7.80
C ALA A 171 -9.89 14.21 7.12
N GLY A 172 -10.83 14.87 7.80
CA GLY A 172 -12.09 15.31 7.21
C GLY A 172 -11.90 16.25 6.01
N THR A 173 -10.90 17.15 6.07
CA THR A 173 -10.57 18.04 4.94
C THR A 173 -10.03 17.27 3.74
N VAL A 174 -9.15 16.29 3.97
CA VAL A 174 -8.63 15.40 2.92
C VAL A 174 -9.75 14.57 2.30
N VAL A 175 -10.59 13.93 3.12
CA VAL A 175 -11.72 13.11 2.67
C VAL A 175 -12.67 13.94 1.81
N ARG A 176 -12.97 15.18 2.19
CA ARG A 176 -13.77 16.09 1.37
C ARG A 176 -13.16 16.33 -0.01
N HIS A 177 -11.85 16.56 -0.10
CA HIS A 177 -11.18 16.73 -1.40
C HIS A 177 -11.19 15.45 -2.23
N LEU A 178 -11.08 14.26 -1.61
CA LEU A 178 -11.19 12.98 -2.30
C LEU A 178 -12.62 12.74 -2.83
N VAL A 179 -13.65 13.15 -2.09
CA VAL A 179 -15.06 13.13 -2.53
C VAL A 179 -15.27 14.04 -3.73
N GLU A 180 -14.83 15.30 -3.65
CA GLU A 180 -14.90 16.26 -4.75
C GLU A 180 -14.19 15.72 -6.00
N TYR A 181 -12.96 15.23 -5.84
CA TYR A 181 -12.19 14.64 -6.95
C TYR A 181 -12.86 13.42 -7.57
N THR A 182 -13.53 12.59 -6.75
CA THR A 182 -14.29 11.44 -7.26
C THR A 182 -15.40 11.88 -8.21
N PHE A 183 -16.16 12.91 -7.84
CA PHE A 183 -17.23 13.43 -8.70
C PHE A 183 -16.68 14.20 -9.90
N ASP A 184 -15.56 14.90 -9.77
CA ASP A 184 -14.90 15.53 -10.91
C ASP A 184 -14.49 14.49 -11.98
N LEU A 185 -14.04 13.30 -11.58
CA LEU A 185 -13.63 12.25 -12.51
C LEU A 185 -14.80 11.40 -13.04
N LEU A 186 -15.70 10.98 -12.15
CA LEU A 186 -16.72 9.97 -12.47
C LEU A 186 -18.11 10.56 -12.67
N GLY A 187 -18.31 11.85 -12.38
CA GLY A 187 -19.61 12.47 -12.32
C GLY A 187 -20.41 12.08 -11.09
N GLU A 188 -21.55 12.74 -10.92
CA GLU A 188 -22.43 12.58 -9.78
C GLU A 188 -23.45 11.45 -9.95
N PRO A 189 -24.03 10.95 -8.84
CA PRO A 189 -25.04 9.90 -8.88
C PRO A 189 -26.30 10.28 -9.67
N ASP A 190 -26.62 11.57 -9.78
CA ASP A 190 -27.78 12.08 -10.53
C ASP A 190 -27.57 12.08 -12.06
N GLY A 191 -26.41 11.60 -12.52
CA GLY A 191 -26.04 11.55 -13.93
C GLY A 191 -25.34 12.82 -14.44
N ARG A 192 -25.10 13.82 -13.58
CA ARG A 192 -24.27 14.98 -13.94
C ARG A 192 -22.86 14.53 -14.26
N ARG A 193 -22.35 14.94 -15.42
CA ARG A 193 -21.00 14.59 -15.85
C ARG A 193 -19.95 15.21 -14.93
N GLY A 194 -18.85 14.49 -14.76
CA GLY A 194 -17.67 15.01 -14.07
C GLY A 194 -17.05 16.17 -14.83
N ASN A 195 -16.33 17.03 -14.11
CA ASN A 195 -15.66 18.20 -14.68
C ASN A 195 -14.32 17.86 -15.34
N GLU A 196 -13.76 16.69 -15.07
CA GLU A 196 -12.47 16.22 -15.59
C GLU A 196 -12.66 14.93 -16.38
N GLN A 197 -12.05 14.85 -17.56
CA GLN A 197 -12.05 13.63 -18.39
C GLN A 197 -10.62 13.28 -18.80
N PRO A 198 -9.75 12.87 -17.85
CA PRO A 198 -8.43 12.37 -18.20
C PRO A 198 -8.56 11.21 -19.18
N GLU A 199 -7.66 11.18 -20.18
CA GLU A 199 -7.62 10.14 -21.21
C GLU A 199 -7.54 8.74 -20.60
N GLU A 200 -6.79 8.60 -19.51
CA GLU A 200 -6.58 7.34 -18.79
C GLU A 200 -6.85 7.52 -17.29
N LEU A 201 -7.60 6.59 -16.71
CA LEU A 201 -7.72 6.42 -15.25
C LEU A 201 -7.07 5.11 -14.82
N LEU A 202 -6.20 5.20 -13.82
CA LEU A 202 -5.59 4.04 -13.19
C LEU A 202 -6.58 3.38 -12.24
N VAL A 203 -6.65 2.05 -12.29
CA VAL A 203 -7.60 1.26 -11.47
C VAL A 203 -6.97 0.83 -10.14
N GLY A 204 -5.65 0.60 -10.15
CA GLY A 204 -4.90 0.02 -9.03
C GLY A 204 -4.94 0.81 -7.72
N THR A 205 -4.40 0.20 -6.66
CA THR A 205 -4.37 0.81 -5.31
C THR A 205 -3.28 1.84 -5.15
N ALA A 206 -2.12 1.64 -5.80
CA ALA A 206 -0.99 2.55 -5.63
C ALA A 206 -1.26 3.94 -6.23
N HIS A 207 -1.79 3.97 -7.45
CA HIS A 207 -1.93 5.19 -8.27
C HIS A 207 -3.36 5.48 -8.74
N GLY A 208 -4.34 4.68 -8.33
CA GLY A 208 -5.65 4.66 -8.97
C GLY A 208 -6.85 4.68 -8.02
N MET A 209 -8.01 4.45 -8.62
CA MET A 209 -9.31 4.57 -7.97
C MET A 209 -9.50 3.64 -6.77
N SER A 210 -8.85 2.47 -6.76
CA SER A 210 -8.94 1.55 -5.62
C SER A 210 -8.31 2.12 -4.35
N GLY A 211 -7.22 2.88 -4.47
CA GLY A 211 -6.59 3.53 -3.32
C GLY A 211 -7.47 4.61 -2.71
N ILE A 212 -8.11 5.41 -3.57
CA ILE A 212 -9.08 6.44 -3.17
C ILE A 212 -10.28 5.79 -2.47
N LEU A 213 -10.90 4.78 -3.08
CA LEU A 213 -12.04 4.06 -2.51
C LEU A 213 -11.71 3.50 -1.12
N ALA A 214 -10.57 2.84 -0.97
CA ALA A 214 -10.17 2.25 0.30
C ALA A 214 -10.02 3.31 1.40
N VAL A 215 -9.45 4.48 1.11
CA VAL A 215 -9.30 5.56 2.10
C VAL A 215 -10.64 6.21 2.44
N LEU A 216 -11.52 6.44 1.46
CA LEU A 216 -12.89 6.91 1.72
C LEU A 216 -13.64 5.92 2.64
N ALA A 217 -13.62 4.64 2.31
CA ALA A 217 -14.27 3.60 3.11
C ALA A 217 -13.70 3.50 4.54
N LEU A 218 -12.38 3.55 4.70
CA LEU A 218 -11.72 3.55 6.01
C LEU A 218 -12.07 4.80 6.83
N ALA A 219 -12.15 5.98 6.19
CA ALA A 219 -12.58 7.20 6.85
C ALA A 219 -14.02 7.09 7.34
N TYR A 220 -14.91 6.54 6.51
CA TYR A 220 -16.31 6.29 6.86
C TYR A 220 -16.41 5.35 8.07
N GLN A 221 -15.68 4.23 8.07
CA GLN A 221 -15.62 3.29 9.18
C GLN A 221 -15.05 3.91 10.47
N ALA A 222 -14.11 4.85 10.35
CA ALA A 222 -13.55 5.60 11.46
C ALA A 222 -14.45 6.74 11.97
N GLY A 223 -15.64 6.93 11.39
CA GLY A 223 -16.57 8.00 11.75
C GLY A 223 -16.19 9.38 11.22
N VAL A 224 -15.18 9.48 10.35
CA VAL A 224 -14.80 10.72 9.65
C VAL A 224 -15.66 10.84 8.40
N VAL A 225 -16.88 11.33 8.57
CA VAL A 225 -17.89 11.47 7.51
C VAL A 225 -18.05 12.92 7.08
N VAL A 226 -18.11 13.15 5.77
CA VAL A 226 -18.34 14.46 5.14
C VAL A 226 -19.58 14.40 4.24
N PRO A 227 -20.12 15.53 3.76
CA PRO A 227 -21.22 15.51 2.79
C PRO A 227 -20.88 14.65 1.55
N ASP A 228 -21.89 13.95 1.03
CA ASP A 228 -21.83 13.11 -0.18
C ASP A 228 -20.78 11.96 -0.14
N HIS A 229 -20.29 11.63 1.05
CA HIS A 229 -19.24 10.62 1.23
C HIS A 229 -19.70 9.22 0.81
N ASP A 230 -20.91 8.81 1.20
CA ASP A 230 -21.48 7.52 0.82
C ASP A 230 -21.74 7.44 -0.69
N ALA A 231 -22.21 8.53 -1.30
CA ALA A 231 -22.39 8.66 -2.74
C ALA A 231 -21.06 8.52 -3.50
N ALA A 232 -19.98 9.13 -3.02
CA ALA A 232 -18.65 8.97 -3.62
C ALA A 232 -18.14 7.53 -3.51
N ILE A 233 -18.28 6.89 -2.34
CA ILE A 233 -17.90 5.48 -2.15
C ILE A 233 -18.66 4.58 -3.14
N ARG A 234 -19.99 4.75 -3.25
CA ARG A 234 -20.84 4.03 -4.21
C ARG A 234 -20.37 4.24 -5.64
N ARG A 235 -20.10 5.49 -6.02
CA ARG A 235 -19.69 5.83 -7.38
C ARG A 235 -18.41 5.11 -7.82
N VAL A 236 -17.40 5.05 -6.95
CA VAL A 236 -16.14 4.37 -7.25
C VAL A 236 -16.30 2.85 -7.17
N ALA A 237 -17.00 2.32 -6.17
CA ALA A 237 -17.24 0.88 -6.05
C ALA A 237 -17.98 0.32 -7.27
N ASP A 238 -19.05 0.98 -7.72
CA ASP A 238 -19.82 0.57 -8.91
C ASP A 238 -18.99 0.70 -10.19
N ALA A 239 -18.12 1.72 -10.29
CA ALA A 239 -17.17 1.83 -11.40
C ALA A 239 -16.21 0.64 -11.42
N LEU A 240 -15.57 0.30 -10.29
CA LEU A 240 -14.67 -0.85 -10.18
C LEU A 240 -15.39 -2.17 -10.50
N ILE A 241 -16.62 -2.37 -10.04
CA ILE A 241 -17.44 -3.55 -10.39
C ILE A 241 -17.72 -3.59 -11.90
N SER A 242 -18.08 -2.46 -12.51
CA SER A 242 -18.34 -2.42 -13.96
C SER A 242 -17.08 -2.63 -14.82
N TRP A 243 -15.89 -2.39 -14.27
CA TRP A 243 -14.60 -2.69 -14.91
C TRP A 243 -14.08 -4.10 -14.65
N GLN A 244 -14.78 -4.91 -13.85
CA GLN A 244 -14.42 -6.31 -13.60
C GLN A 244 -14.52 -7.13 -14.89
N ARG A 245 -13.55 -8.01 -15.08
CA ARG A 245 -13.51 -8.98 -16.19
C ARG A 245 -13.37 -10.38 -15.66
N GLN A 246 -13.89 -11.32 -16.44
CA GLN A 246 -13.60 -12.73 -16.30
C GLN A 246 -12.65 -13.12 -17.43
N ASP A 247 -11.44 -13.51 -17.07
CA ASP A 247 -10.52 -14.26 -17.94
C ASP A 247 -10.82 -15.76 -17.76
N ASP A 248 -10.27 -16.63 -18.61
CA ASP A 248 -10.58 -18.07 -18.67
C ASP A 248 -10.45 -18.80 -17.32
N THR A 249 -9.66 -18.23 -16.39
CA THR A 249 -9.32 -18.86 -15.11
C THR A 249 -9.55 -18.00 -13.87
N THR A 250 -9.80 -16.69 -14.02
CA THR A 250 -9.93 -15.78 -12.86
C THR A 250 -10.74 -14.53 -13.15
N LEU A 251 -11.26 -13.90 -12.08
CA LEU A 251 -11.72 -12.52 -12.13
C LEU A 251 -10.52 -11.58 -12.05
N CYS A 252 -10.51 -10.55 -12.90
CA CYS A 252 -9.43 -9.58 -13.03
C CYS A 252 -9.95 -8.18 -13.32
N TRP A 253 -9.05 -7.20 -13.21
CA TRP A 253 -9.31 -5.81 -13.54
C TRP A 253 -8.25 -5.31 -14.51
N PRO A 254 -8.58 -4.36 -15.40
CA PRO A 254 -7.58 -3.75 -16.26
C PRO A 254 -6.61 -2.91 -15.42
N TYR A 255 -5.42 -2.68 -15.95
CA TYR A 255 -4.46 -1.75 -15.35
C TYR A 255 -5.06 -0.33 -15.27
N SER A 256 -5.73 0.06 -16.35
CA SER A 256 -6.36 1.36 -16.53
C SER A 256 -7.62 1.27 -17.39
N VAL A 257 -8.42 2.33 -17.38
CA VAL A 257 -9.56 2.52 -18.27
C VAL A 257 -9.38 3.81 -19.06
N GLN A 258 -9.87 3.82 -20.29
CA GLN A 258 -9.67 4.91 -21.24
C GLN A 258 -10.97 5.68 -21.42
N TRP A 259 -10.92 7.01 -21.48
CA TRP A 259 -12.10 7.82 -21.73
C TRP A 259 -12.58 7.64 -23.18
N ASN A 260 -13.86 7.27 -23.36
CA ASN A 260 -14.52 7.24 -24.67
C ASN A 260 -15.48 8.44 -24.78
N PRO A 261 -15.19 9.43 -25.64
CA PRO A 261 -16.06 10.59 -25.86
C PRO A 261 -17.44 10.25 -26.42
N GLU A 262 -17.55 9.19 -27.24
CA GLU A 262 -18.80 8.78 -27.90
C GLU A 262 -19.78 8.16 -26.89
N GLU A 263 -19.27 7.30 -26.01
CA GLU A 263 -20.04 6.68 -24.93
C GLU A 263 -20.17 7.60 -23.71
N SER A 264 -19.36 8.67 -23.65
CA SER A 264 -19.21 9.53 -22.48
C SER A 264 -18.94 8.72 -21.20
N ALA A 265 -18.11 7.70 -21.33
CA ALA A 265 -17.81 6.76 -20.26
C ALA A 265 -16.38 6.24 -20.38
N TYR A 266 -15.86 5.72 -19.28
CA TYR A 266 -14.59 5.00 -19.27
C TYR A 266 -14.77 3.58 -19.77
N VAL A 267 -14.08 3.26 -20.86
CA VAL A 267 -14.05 1.93 -21.47
C VAL A 267 -12.78 1.19 -21.09
N GLN A 268 -12.89 -0.12 -21.00
CA GLN A 268 -11.84 -0.97 -20.44
C GLN A 268 -10.68 -1.16 -21.44
N SER A 269 -9.44 -1.07 -20.96
CA SER A 269 -8.24 -1.47 -21.71
C SER A 269 -7.96 -2.99 -21.59
N LEU A 270 -6.82 -3.45 -22.10
CA LEU A 270 -6.41 -4.86 -21.97
C LEU A 270 -6.30 -5.27 -20.48
N PRO A 271 -6.79 -6.47 -20.10
CA PRO A 271 -6.80 -6.90 -18.71
C PRO A 271 -5.38 -7.12 -18.15
N SER A 272 -5.15 -6.74 -16.90
CA SER A 272 -3.98 -7.18 -16.13
C SER A 272 -4.34 -8.46 -15.37
N THR A 273 -3.62 -9.55 -15.63
CA THR A 273 -3.88 -10.86 -15.01
C THR A 273 -3.05 -11.12 -13.75
N ARG A 274 -2.17 -10.19 -13.37
CA ARG A 274 -1.29 -10.37 -12.19
C ARG A 274 -2.04 -9.96 -10.91
N PRO A 275 -2.04 -10.78 -9.85
CA PRO A 275 -2.62 -10.43 -8.55
C PRO A 275 -1.67 -9.53 -7.74
N ALA A 276 -1.18 -8.45 -8.34
CA ALA A 276 -0.33 -7.46 -7.67
C ALA A 276 -1.16 -6.48 -6.83
N TRP A 277 -0.56 -5.96 -5.76
CA TRP A 277 -1.21 -4.94 -4.92
C TRP A 277 -1.30 -3.59 -5.65
N CYS A 278 -0.20 -3.13 -6.26
CA CYS A 278 -0.13 -1.79 -6.81
C CYS A 278 -1.12 -1.57 -7.95
N ASN A 279 -1.14 -2.50 -8.92
CA ASN A 279 -1.95 -2.47 -10.14
C ASN A 279 -2.46 -3.87 -10.48
N GLY A 280 -3.30 -4.42 -9.61
CA GLY A 280 -3.87 -5.75 -9.80
C GLY A 280 -5.03 -6.05 -8.88
N ALA A 281 -5.56 -7.27 -9.01
CA ALA A 281 -6.82 -7.66 -8.40
C ALA A 281 -6.82 -7.58 -6.87
N THR A 282 -5.70 -7.85 -6.18
CA THR A 282 -5.65 -7.88 -4.71
C THR A 282 -5.93 -6.51 -4.10
N GLY A 283 -5.43 -5.45 -4.73
CA GLY A 283 -5.73 -4.07 -4.35
C GLY A 283 -7.21 -3.72 -4.54
N VAL A 284 -7.77 -4.04 -5.72
CA VAL A 284 -9.19 -3.77 -6.05
C VAL A 284 -10.13 -4.53 -5.12
N ILE A 285 -9.86 -5.82 -4.87
CA ILE A 285 -10.63 -6.65 -3.94
C ILE A 285 -10.60 -6.04 -2.54
N SER A 286 -9.43 -5.58 -2.06
CA SER A 286 -9.33 -4.95 -0.74
C SER A 286 -10.17 -3.69 -0.64
N ALA A 287 -10.16 -2.84 -1.68
CA ALA A 287 -10.97 -1.62 -1.71
C ALA A 287 -12.48 -1.92 -1.71
N LEU A 288 -12.94 -2.91 -2.48
CA LEU A 288 -14.33 -3.35 -2.48
C LEU A 288 -14.76 -3.96 -1.14
N MET A 289 -13.88 -4.74 -0.49
CA MET A 289 -14.13 -5.27 0.86
C MET A 289 -14.31 -4.15 1.89
N HIS A 290 -13.44 -3.12 1.86
CA HIS A 290 -13.57 -1.96 2.73
C HIS A 290 -14.87 -1.20 2.45
N ALA A 291 -15.19 -0.93 1.19
CA ALA A 291 -16.40 -0.21 0.79
C ALA A 291 -17.69 -0.93 1.20
N GLY A 292 -17.76 -2.24 0.95
CA GLY A 292 -18.93 -3.05 1.30
C GLY A 292 -19.16 -3.09 2.81
N ARG A 293 -18.09 -3.20 3.60
CA ARG A 293 -18.17 -3.12 5.08
C ARG A 293 -18.47 -1.72 5.60
N ALA A 294 -18.06 -0.66 4.89
CA ALA A 294 -18.31 0.71 5.31
C ALA A 294 -19.78 1.11 5.15
N LEU A 295 -20.44 0.63 4.09
CA LEU A 295 -21.82 1.00 3.75
C LEU A 295 -22.83 -0.16 3.90
N ASP A 296 -22.42 -1.27 4.52
CA ASP A 296 -23.21 -2.50 4.66
C ASP A 296 -23.82 -2.98 3.33
N VAL A 297 -22.98 -3.07 2.29
CA VAL A 297 -23.35 -3.53 0.93
C VAL A 297 -22.75 -4.90 0.65
N ASP A 298 -23.48 -5.96 1.02
CA ASP A 298 -23.08 -7.36 0.88
C ASP A 298 -22.69 -7.74 -0.56
N GLN A 299 -23.38 -7.16 -1.56
CA GLN A 299 -23.10 -7.42 -2.97
C GLN A 299 -21.63 -7.14 -3.33
N TRP A 300 -21.02 -6.09 -2.78
CA TRP A 300 -19.64 -5.74 -3.08
C TRP A 300 -18.67 -6.68 -2.36
N THR A 301 -18.94 -7.03 -1.10
CA THR A 301 -18.11 -8.00 -0.36
C THR A 301 -18.18 -9.39 -0.98
N ASP A 302 -19.36 -9.84 -1.43
CA ASP A 302 -19.53 -11.15 -2.07
C ASP A 302 -18.73 -11.23 -3.37
N ARG A 303 -18.83 -10.20 -4.23
CA ARG A 303 -18.05 -10.12 -5.47
C ARG A 303 -16.55 -10.09 -5.24
N ALA A 304 -16.11 -9.41 -4.18
CA ALA A 304 -14.72 -9.34 -3.77
C ALA A 304 -14.21 -10.70 -3.26
N ILE A 305 -15.01 -11.41 -2.44
CA ILE A 305 -14.71 -12.76 -1.95
C ILE A 305 -14.67 -13.77 -3.10
N ASP A 306 -15.62 -13.72 -4.04
CA ASP A 306 -15.64 -14.59 -5.21
C ASP A 306 -14.36 -14.45 -6.05
N ALA A 307 -13.90 -13.21 -6.26
CA ALA A 307 -12.63 -12.95 -6.95
C ALA A 307 -11.42 -13.50 -6.16
N ALA A 308 -11.42 -13.40 -4.83
CA ALA A 308 -10.38 -13.98 -3.99
C ALA A 308 -10.34 -15.51 -4.05
N VAL A 309 -11.52 -16.15 -4.08
CA VAL A 309 -11.65 -17.61 -4.25
C VAL A 309 -11.20 -18.06 -5.63
N HIS A 310 -11.45 -17.29 -6.68
CA HIS A 310 -10.88 -17.60 -8.00
C HIS A 310 -9.35 -17.50 -8.01
N LEU A 311 -8.80 -16.45 -7.42
CA LEU A 311 -7.34 -16.30 -7.30
C LEU A 311 -6.70 -17.43 -6.49
N SER A 312 -7.38 -17.94 -5.46
CA SER A 312 -6.85 -19.00 -4.60
C SER A 312 -6.78 -20.36 -5.29
N ARG A 313 -7.63 -20.58 -6.31
CA ARG A 313 -7.67 -21.81 -7.13
C ARG A 313 -6.66 -21.84 -8.26
N LEU A 314 -5.97 -20.72 -8.52
CA LEU A 314 -4.92 -20.68 -9.53
C LEU A 314 -3.70 -21.48 -9.07
N GLU A 315 -3.12 -22.23 -9.99
CA GLU A 315 -1.81 -22.84 -9.78
C GLU A 315 -0.74 -21.76 -9.51
N PRO A 316 0.23 -21.97 -8.60
CA PRO A 316 1.14 -20.90 -8.18
C PRO A 316 1.90 -20.19 -9.32
N ARG A 317 2.22 -20.93 -10.40
CA ARG A 317 2.89 -20.36 -11.59
C ARG A 317 1.96 -19.50 -12.45
N ALA A 318 0.64 -19.69 -12.36
CA ALA A 318 -0.35 -18.93 -13.11
C ALA A 318 -0.48 -17.48 -12.62
N TRP A 319 -0.05 -17.16 -11.39
CA TRP A 319 0.00 -15.77 -10.92
C TRP A 319 1.01 -14.90 -11.68
N ARG A 320 1.97 -15.51 -12.39
CA ARG A 320 2.99 -14.80 -13.21
C ARG A 320 3.77 -13.75 -12.42
N LEU A 321 3.97 -13.97 -11.12
CA LEU A 321 4.81 -13.15 -10.26
C LEU A 321 6.27 -13.61 -10.36
N ASN A 322 7.19 -12.65 -10.46
CA ASN A 322 8.62 -12.88 -10.66
C ASN A 322 9.53 -12.23 -9.59
N THR A 323 8.94 -11.60 -8.58
CA THR A 323 9.63 -10.95 -7.46
C THR A 323 9.08 -11.44 -6.13
N VAL A 324 9.85 -11.29 -5.05
CA VAL A 324 9.39 -11.64 -3.70
C VAL A 324 8.69 -10.49 -2.98
N GLY A 325 8.90 -9.24 -3.39
CA GLY A 325 8.42 -8.05 -2.67
C GLY A 325 6.90 -7.93 -2.47
N LEU A 326 6.51 -6.91 -1.72
CA LEU A 326 5.12 -6.60 -1.38
C LEU A 326 4.33 -5.94 -2.51
N CYS A 327 4.99 -5.12 -3.34
CA CYS A 327 4.31 -4.30 -4.35
C CYS A 327 3.55 -5.12 -5.40
N HIS A 328 4.27 -6.09 -5.97
CA HIS A 328 3.84 -6.91 -7.10
C HIS A 328 4.52 -8.29 -7.08
N GLY A 329 4.86 -8.78 -5.90
CA GLY A 329 5.53 -10.06 -5.68
C GLY A 329 4.78 -10.99 -4.72
N TYR A 330 5.38 -12.14 -4.45
CA TYR A 330 4.74 -13.19 -3.65
C TYR A 330 4.49 -12.80 -2.19
N ALA A 331 5.33 -11.94 -1.57
CA ALA A 331 5.07 -11.49 -0.19
C ALA A 331 3.81 -10.64 -0.09
N GLY A 332 3.53 -9.80 -1.10
CA GLY A 332 2.30 -9.01 -1.15
C GLY A 332 1.08 -9.92 -1.23
N LEU A 333 1.16 -10.93 -2.09
CA LEU A 333 0.10 -11.94 -2.23
C LEU A 333 -0.10 -12.76 -0.94
N LEU A 334 0.99 -13.15 -0.27
CA LEU A 334 0.95 -13.85 1.02
C LEU A 334 0.24 -13.01 2.07
N GLN A 335 0.70 -11.76 2.26
CA GLN A 335 0.13 -10.88 3.26
C GLN A 335 -1.36 -10.63 3.01
N TRP A 336 -1.72 -10.43 1.74
CA TRP A 336 -3.10 -10.26 1.34
C TRP A 336 -3.97 -11.48 1.63
N PHE A 337 -3.53 -12.71 1.30
CA PHE A 337 -4.29 -13.91 1.62
C PHE A 337 -4.41 -14.15 3.13
N LEU A 338 -3.38 -13.84 3.92
CA LEU A 338 -3.46 -13.90 5.38
C LEU A 338 -4.55 -12.97 5.91
N ARG A 339 -4.64 -11.75 5.36
CA ARG A 339 -5.67 -10.76 5.69
C ARG A 339 -7.06 -11.22 5.26
N MET A 340 -7.22 -11.68 4.03
CA MET A 340 -8.49 -12.25 3.53
C MET A 340 -8.96 -13.45 4.36
N LYS A 341 -8.05 -14.35 4.77
CA LYS A 341 -8.36 -15.46 5.68
C LYS A 341 -8.86 -14.95 7.02
N LYS A 342 -8.15 -14.00 7.65
CA LYS A 342 -8.56 -13.42 8.94
C LYS A 342 -9.93 -12.74 8.83
N LEU A 343 -10.18 -12.02 7.74
CA LEU A 343 -11.43 -11.29 7.52
C LEU A 343 -12.63 -12.20 7.25
N THR A 344 -12.45 -13.24 6.44
CA THR A 344 -13.56 -14.09 5.98
C THR A 344 -13.73 -15.38 6.79
N GLY A 345 -12.72 -15.77 7.58
CA GLY A 345 -12.70 -17.04 8.32
C GLY A 345 -12.58 -18.29 7.43
N ARG A 346 -12.37 -18.14 6.12
CA ARG A 346 -12.36 -19.27 5.19
C ARG A 346 -11.04 -20.04 5.25
N SER A 347 -11.13 -21.35 5.45
CA SER A 347 -9.98 -22.25 5.47
C SER A 347 -9.52 -22.70 4.07
N ASP A 348 -10.31 -22.44 3.02
CA ASP A 348 -9.94 -22.82 1.65
C ASP A 348 -8.78 -21.99 1.07
N PHE A 349 -8.38 -20.91 1.75
CA PHE A 349 -7.15 -20.18 1.46
C PHE A 349 -5.88 -20.85 2.00
N ASP A 350 -5.98 -21.86 2.87
CA ASP A 350 -4.82 -22.43 3.57
C ASP A 350 -3.83 -23.09 2.62
N THR A 351 -4.33 -23.90 1.69
CA THR A 351 -3.50 -24.53 0.66
C THR A 351 -2.79 -23.49 -0.21
N THR A 352 -3.49 -22.41 -0.58
CA THR A 352 -2.91 -21.33 -1.38
C THR A 352 -1.85 -20.57 -0.60
N ILE A 353 -2.10 -20.24 0.68
CA ILE A 353 -1.15 -19.56 1.55
C ILE A 353 0.14 -20.39 1.65
N ASP A 354 0.01 -21.69 1.92
CA ASP A 354 1.15 -22.60 2.02
C ASP A 354 1.93 -22.65 0.70
N ALA A 355 1.25 -22.74 -0.45
CA ALA A 355 1.90 -22.72 -1.75
C ALA A 355 2.61 -21.38 -2.06
N VAL A 356 2.05 -20.24 -1.64
CA VAL A 356 2.70 -18.92 -1.78
C VAL A 356 3.97 -18.87 -0.92
N VAL A 357 3.94 -19.40 0.31
CA VAL A 357 5.15 -19.46 1.16
C VAL A 357 6.23 -20.31 0.51
N GLU A 358 5.89 -21.48 -0.03
CA GLU A 358 6.85 -22.32 -0.78
C GLU A 358 7.49 -21.53 -1.92
N ARG A 359 6.68 -20.80 -2.71
CA ARG A 359 7.19 -19.93 -3.79
C ARG A 359 8.16 -18.88 -3.27
N ILE A 360 7.90 -18.21 -2.15
CA ILE A 360 8.81 -17.23 -1.55
C ILE A 360 10.13 -17.89 -1.14
N LEU A 361 10.05 -19.06 -0.51
CA LEU A 361 11.23 -19.79 -0.02
C LEU A 361 12.14 -20.28 -1.16
N GLU A 362 11.61 -20.48 -2.38
CA GLU A 362 12.44 -20.78 -3.55
C GLU A 362 13.37 -19.63 -3.97
N PHE A 363 13.04 -18.37 -3.63
CA PHE A 363 13.91 -17.21 -3.89
C PHE A 363 14.93 -16.95 -2.77
N HIS A 364 14.83 -17.70 -1.67
CA HIS A 364 15.76 -17.55 -0.55
C HIS A 364 17.16 -18.02 -0.96
N ASP A 365 18.13 -17.14 -0.81
CA ASP A 365 19.54 -17.42 -1.01
C ASP A 365 20.33 -16.90 0.22
N PRO A 366 20.80 -17.80 1.10
CA PRO A 366 21.62 -17.42 2.25
C PRO A 366 22.87 -16.61 1.90
N ALA A 367 23.41 -16.76 0.68
CA ALA A 367 24.59 -16.02 0.21
C ALA A 367 24.26 -14.62 -0.32
N ALA A 368 22.98 -14.28 -0.49
CA ALA A 368 22.57 -12.95 -0.90
C ALA A 368 22.74 -11.93 0.27
N PRO A 369 23.12 -10.67 -0.03
CA PRO A 369 23.27 -9.61 0.97
C PRO A 369 22.07 -9.46 1.91
N PHE A 370 20.86 -9.68 1.40
CA PHE A 370 19.60 -9.57 2.14
C PHE A 370 18.74 -10.84 2.05
N ALA A 371 19.38 -12.01 1.93
CA ALA A 371 18.78 -13.34 1.93
C ALA A 371 17.84 -13.70 0.75
N PHE A 372 17.62 -12.81 -0.22
CA PHE A 372 16.82 -13.08 -1.40
C PHE A 372 17.49 -12.62 -2.70
N ARG A 373 17.18 -13.32 -3.80
CA ARG A 373 17.51 -12.91 -5.16
C ARG A 373 16.30 -13.03 -6.06
N ARG A 374 16.17 -12.15 -7.05
CA ARG A 374 15.15 -12.25 -8.11
C ARG A 374 15.75 -12.55 -9.46
N GLN A 375 14.92 -13.10 -10.34
CA GLN A 375 15.24 -13.25 -11.75
C GLN A 375 14.88 -11.95 -12.49
N ALA A 376 15.88 -11.20 -12.96
CA ALA A 376 15.66 -10.00 -13.76
C ALA A 376 15.17 -10.35 -15.17
N VAL A 377 14.53 -9.37 -15.82
CA VAL A 377 13.89 -9.47 -17.15
C VAL A 377 14.82 -10.02 -18.26
N HIS A 378 16.13 -9.97 -18.06
CA HIS A 378 17.15 -10.48 -19.00
C HIS A 378 17.91 -11.72 -18.49
N ARG A 379 17.30 -12.55 -17.64
CA ARG A 379 17.90 -13.77 -17.04
C ARG A 379 19.13 -13.54 -16.13
N HIS A 380 19.47 -12.30 -15.80
CA HIS A 380 20.42 -12.03 -14.72
C HIS A 380 19.73 -12.18 -13.37
N VAL A 381 20.36 -12.88 -12.44
CA VAL A 381 19.87 -13.00 -11.07
C VAL A 381 20.47 -11.85 -10.26
N VAL A 382 19.62 -10.96 -9.73
CA VAL A 382 20.05 -9.81 -8.95
C VAL A 382 19.61 -9.96 -7.49
N PRO A 383 20.45 -9.55 -6.52
CA PRO A 383 20.01 -9.45 -5.13
C PRO A 383 18.80 -8.52 -4.99
N GLU A 384 17.89 -8.87 -4.09
CA GLU A 384 16.87 -7.92 -3.64
C GLU A 384 17.50 -6.89 -2.71
N GLY A 385 16.96 -5.67 -2.67
CA GLY A 385 17.36 -4.64 -1.73
C GLY A 385 16.84 -4.90 -0.31
N PRO A 386 17.24 -4.07 0.66
CA PRO A 386 16.86 -4.22 2.07
C PRO A 386 15.45 -3.71 2.37
N GLY A 387 14.80 -3.09 1.39
CA GLY A 387 13.59 -2.30 1.54
C GLY A 387 12.33 -3.03 1.99
N PHE A 388 11.27 -2.25 2.19
CA PHE A 388 9.94 -2.72 2.54
C PHE A 388 9.15 -3.14 1.29
N ILE A 389 8.99 -2.25 0.31
CA ILE A 389 7.99 -2.44 -0.75
C ILE A 389 8.42 -3.49 -1.77
N ASP A 390 9.65 -3.42 -2.26
CA ASP A 390 10.20 -4.40 -3.21
C ASP A 390 11.27 -5.30 -2.57
N GLY A 391 11.69 -4.99 -1.33
CA GLY A 391 12.87 -5.59 -0.72
C GLY A 391 12.60 -6.69 0.30
N ALA A 392 13.71 -7.11 0.93
CA ALA A 392 13.75 -8.21 1.88
C ALA A 392 12.98 -7.93 3.18
N ALA A 393 12.92 -6.69 3.66
CA ALA A 393 12.25 -6.38 4.93
C ALA A 393 10.74 -6.62 4.84
N GLY A 394 10.10 -6.23 3.73
CA GLY A 394 8.67 -6.52 3.51
C GLY A 394 8.39 -8.01 3.33
N THR A 395 9.29 -8.71 2.63
CA THR A 395 9.22 -10.17 2.49
C THR A 395 9.28 -10.87 3.84
N ALA A 396 10.22 -10.47 4.70
CA ALA A 396 10.35 -11.00 6.06
C ALA A 396 9.13 -10.67 6.93
N LEU A 397 8.53 -9.48 6.80
CA LEU A 397 7.30 -9.10 7.49
C LEU A 397 6.11 -10.02 7.15
N ALA A 398 5.95 -10.37 5.87
CA ALA A 398 4.92 -11.31 5.43
C ALA A 398 5.20 -12.73 5.95
N LEU A 399 6.46 -13.19 5.93
CA LEU A 399 6.85 -14.49 6.49
C LEU A 399 6.62 -14.59 8.00
N ILE A 400 6.89 -13.53 8.76
CA ILE A 400 6.58 -13.46 10.20
C ILE A 400 5.07 -13.42 10.43
N SER A 401 4.31 -12.70 9.60
CA SER A 401 2.85 -12.73 9.68
C SER A 401 2.28 -14.13 9.43
N TYR A 402 2.89 -14.88 8.51
CA TYR A 402 2.55 -16.30 8.31
C TYR A 402 2.94 -17.15 9.54
N ALA A 403 4.17 -17.02 10.04
CA ALA A 403 4.70 -17.87 11.11
C ALA A 403 4.02 -17.62 12.47
N ASP A 404 3.79 -16.35 12.82
CA ASP A 404 3.43 -15.89 14.17
C ASP A 404 1.99 -15.38 14.26
N GLY A 405 1.35 -15.21 13.11
CA GLY A 405 0.07 -14.54 12.99
C GLY A 405 0.21 -13.06 12.67
N LEU A 406 -0.89 -12.50 12.18
CA LEU A 406 -1.02 -11.07 11.89
C LEU A 406 -0.95 -10.24 13.19
N PRO A 407 -0.55 -8.97 13.11
CA PRO A 407 -0.70 -8.04 14.23
C PRO A 407 -2.15 -8.03 14.76
N GLU A 408 -2.28 -7.99 16.09
CA GLU A 408 -3.59 -8.06 16.76
C GLU A 408 -4.37 -6.74 16.62
N SER A 409 -3.67 -5.60 16.71
CA SER A 409 -4.25 -4.26 16.60
C SER A 409 -3.93 -3.60 15.26
N GLU A 410 -4.80 -2.69 14.82
CA GLU A 410 -4.55 -1.85 13.65
C GLU A 410 -3.40 -0.86 13.88
N GLN A 411 -3.19 -0.40 15.12
CA GLN A 411 -2.08 0.51 15.47
C GLN A 411 -0.70 -0.13 15.30
N ALA A 412 -0.60 -1.46 15.38
CA ALA A 412 0.63 -2.22 15.13
C ALA A 412 0.68 -2.83 13.72
N ALA A 413 -0.34 -2.59 12.88
CA ALA A 413 -0.45 -3.21 11.57
C ALA A 413 0.42 -2.48 10.54
N TRP A 414 1.67 -2.92 10.38
CA TRP A 414 2.61 -2.38 9.39
C TRP A 414 2.06 -2.34 7.95
N ASP A 415 1.17 -3.27 7.61
CA ASP A 415 0.52 -3.39 6.31
C ASP A 415 -0.67 -2.42 6.13
N SER A 416 -0.98 -1.59 7.13
CA SER A 416 -1.95 -0.50 7.01
C SER A 416 -1.57 0.52 5.93
N ALA A 417 -0.28 0.64 5.58
CA ALA A 417 0.19 1.45 4.45
C ALA A 417 -0.20 0.87 3.09
N LEU A 418 -0.59 -0.41 3.04
CA LEU A 418 -0.99 -1.12 1.82
C LEU A 418 -2.51 -1.24 1.68
N LEU A 419 -3.30 -0.79 2.65
CA LEU A 419 -4.76 -0.81 2.60
C LEU A 419 -5.38 -2.22 2.40
N PHE A 420 -4.66 -3.29 2.77
CA PHE A 420 -5.25 -4.64 2.78
C PHE A 420 -6.45 -4.72 3.74
N ALA A 421 -7.43 -5.56 3.41
CA ALA A 421 -8.75 -5.64 4.08
C ALA A 421 -8.80 -6.42 5.39
#